data_AF-A0A9N9TS82-F1
#
_entry.id   AF-A0A9N9TS82-F1
#
_cell.length_a   1.000
_cell.length_b   1.000
_cell.length_c   1.000
_cell.angle_alpha   90.00
_cell.angle_beta   90.00
_cell.angle_gamma   90.00
#
_symmetry.space_group_name_H-M   'P 1'
#
loop_
_entity.id
_entity.type
_entity.pdbx_description
1 polymer ?
#
loop_
_entity_poly.entity_id
_entity_poly.type
_entity_poly.pdbx_seq_one_letter_code
_entity_poly.pdbx_strand_id
1 'polypeptide(L)'
;MEIYINPEEEIQCPYDKSHMIRRKWMNCHLTKCKRNHPETTLVECDFNFNHRIPESELQYHHQICPDRRKLEIAVVKDDQVDLNKFPIINHNVPTEECWDNENVASYDPEKYCRDNEIIRRKDVASAAQRRQFRLEERKRIDDVRRRKEMEEARRNEIAATRQAAFGAQNRINLPDLEATGCIKEETPQRVAGILDWIQMGAKRPVIPKK
;
A
#
# COMPACT_ATOMS: atom_id res chain seq x y z
N MET A 1 -25.84 20.96 -16.91
CA MET A 1 -27.01 20.30 -16.30
C MET A 1 -26.57 18.89 -15.97
N GLU A 2 -26.11 18.65 -14.74
CA GLU A 2 -25.73 17.32 -14.30
C GLU A 2 -27.00 16.47 -14.22
N ILE A 3 -27.08 15.45 -15.07
CA ILE A 3 -28.22 14.55 -15.11
C ILE A 3 -28.06 13.63 -13.90
N TYR A 4 -28.81 13.87 -12.84
CA TYR A 4 -28.83 12.99 -11.67
C TYR A 4 -29.49 11.67 -12.07
N ILE A 5 -28.67 10.63 -12.25
CA ILE A 5 -29.14 9.29 -12.62
C ILE A 5 -29.42 8.53 -11.33
N ASN A 6 -30.69 8.16 -11.09
CA ASN A 6 -31.07 7.40 -9.90
C ASN A 6 -30.60 5.94 -10.02
N PRO A 7 -29.75 5.43 -9.10
CA PRO A 7 -29.21 4.07 -9.17
C PRO A 7 -30.23 2.97 -8.83
N GLU A 8 -31.32 3.31 -8.12
CA GLU A 8 -32.36 2.35 -7.74
C GLU A 8 -33.49 2.24 -8.77
N GLU A 9 -33.47 3.06 -9.82
CA GLU A 9 -34.44 3.00 -10.91
C GLU A 9 -34.37 1.64 -11.61
N GLU A 10 -35.52 0.99 -11.77
CA GLU A 10 -35.66 -0.27 -12.50
C GLU A 10 -35.88 0.01 -14.00
N ILE A 11 -34.96 -0.52 -14.81
CA ILE A 11 -34.98 -0.40 -16.26
C ILE A 11 -35.15 -1.78 -16.88
N GLN A 12 -35.82 -1.81 -18.03
CA GLN A 12 -36.11 -3.04 -18.75
C GLN A 12 -34.87 -3.60 -19.45
N CYS A 13 -34.71 -4.92 -19.45
CA CYS A 13 -33.62 -5.58 -20.18
C CYS A 13 -33.87 -5.54 -21.71
N PRO A 14 -32.84 -5.26 -22.54
CA PRO A 14 -32.94 -5.32 -24.00
C PRO A 14 -33.18 -6.72 -24.58
N TYR A 15 -32.75 -7.77 -23.89
CA TYR A 15 -32.90 -9.17 -24.34
C TYR A 15 -34.29 -9.72 -24.03
N ASP A 16 -34.84 -9.38 -22.86
CA ASP A 16 -36.14 -9.87 -22.41
C ASP A 16 -36.92 -8.75 -21.70
N LYS A 17 -38.12 -8.47 -22.24
CA LYS A 17 -39.03 -7.45 -21.73
C LYS A 17 -39.60 -7.79 -20.35
N SER A 18 -39.57 -9.05 -19.94
CA SER A 18 -40.05 -9.48 -18.63
C SER A 18 -39.06 -9.14 -17.50
N HIS A 19 -37.79 -8.87 -17.82
CA HIS A 19 -36.80 -8.52 -16.81
C HIS A 19 -36.79 -7.02 -16.52
N MET A 20 -37.18 -6.67 -15.29
CA MET A 20 -37.00 -5.33 -14.71
C MET A 20 -35.80 -5.37 -13.75
N ILE A 21 -34.75 -4.62 -14.08
CA ILE A 21 -33.46 -4.68 -13.37
C ILE A 21 -33.08 -3.27 -12.94
N ARG A 22 -32.64 -3.13 -11.69
CA ARG A 22 -32.12 -1.86 -11.20
C ARG A 22 -30.90 -1.43 -12.00
N ARG A 23 -30.82 -0.13 -12.31
CA ARG A 23 -29.78 0.47 -13.16
C ARG A 23 -28.37 0.09 -12.73
N LYS A 24 -28.08 0.11 -11.42
CA LYS A 24 -26.78 -0.28 -10.86
C LYS A 24 -26.35 -1.73 -11.10
N TRP A 25 -27.30 -2.64 -11.33
CA TRP A 25 -27.05 -4.08 -11.53
C TRP A 25 -27.12 -4.50 -13.00
N MET A 26 -27.49 -3.59 -13.91
CA MET A 26 -27.73 -3.90 -15.31
C MET A 26 -26.51 -4.53 -15.98
N ASN A 27 -25.28 -4.02 -15.74
CA ASN A 27 -24.05 -4.55 -16.34
C ASN A 27 -23.86 -6.06 -16.04
N CYS A 28 -24.07 -6.43 -14.77
CA CYS A 28 -23.97 -7.81 -14.31
C CYS A 28 -25.08 -8.69 -14.88
N HIS A 29 -26.29 -8.14 -15.02
CA HIS A 29 -27.43 -8.83 -15.64
C HIS A 29 -27.18 -9.12 -17.12
N LEU A 30 -26.77 -8.12 -17.91
CA LEU A 30 -26.56 -8.25 -19.36
C LEU A 30 -25.56 -9.36 -19.72
N THR A 31 -24.48 -9.48 -18.95
CA THR A 31 -23.46 -10.53 -19.16
C THR A 31 -24.03 -11.94 -19.00
N LYS A 32 -24.96 -12.12 -18.07
CA LYS A 32 -25.63 -13.41 -17.83
C LYS A 32 -26.77 -13.63 -18.82
N CYS A 33 -27.56 -12.60 -19.08
CA CYS A 33 -28.72 -12.66 -19.97
C CYS A 33 -28.31 -12.96 -21.42
N LYS A 34 -27.19 -12.39 -21.90
CA LYS A 34 -26.60 -12.71 -23.21
C LYS A 34 -26.31 -14.20 -23.40
N ARG A 35 -25.91 -14.92 -22.34
CA ARG A 35 -25.64 -16.38 -22.41
C ARG A 35 -26.91 -17.21 -22.56
N ASN A 36 -28.03 -16.70 -22.04
CA ASN A 36 -29.32 -17.38 -22.08
C ASN A 36 -30.09 -17.10 -23.39
N HIS A 37 -29.75 -16.02 -24.09
CA HIS A 37 -30.39 -15.60 -25.35
C HIS A 37 -29.37 -15.48 -26.50
N PRO A 38 -28.75 -16.59 -26.95
CA PRO A 38 -27.80 -16.57 -28.07
C PRO A 38 -28.46 -16.25 -29.42
N GLU A 39 -29.79 -16.38 -29.54
CA GLU A 39 -30.57 -16.09 -30.74
C GLU A 39 -30.65 -14.60 -31.07
N THR A 40 -30.43 -13.72 -30.09
CA THR A 40 -30.54 -12.28 -30.29
C THR A 40 -29.21 -11.69 -30.78
N THR A 41 -29.21 -11.11 -31.97
CA THR A 41 -28.03 -10.47 -32.61
C THR A 41 -27.77 -9.06 -32.04
N LEU A 42 -27.71 -8.95 -30.71
CA LEU A 42 -27.39 -7.70 -30.01
C LEU A 42 -25.91 -7.65 -29.64
N VAL A 43 -25.23 -6.62 -30.13
CA VAL A 43 -23.83 -6.31 -29.86
C VAL A 43 -23.69 -5.21 -28.82
N GLU A 44 -22.48 -5.09 -28.27
CA GLU A 44 -22.10 -4.09 -27.27
C GLU A 44 -21.63 -2.81 -27.95
N CYS A 45 -21.96 -1.65 -27.39
CA CYS A 45 -21.42 -0.37 -27.84
C CYS A 45 -19.99 -0.16 -27.33
N ASP A 46 -19.11 0.35 -28.18
CA ASP A 46 -17.72 0.65 -27.84
C ASP A 46 -17.57 1.75 -26.77
N PHE A 47 -18.57 2.63 -26.64
CA PHE A 47 -18.55 3.74 -25.68
C PHE A 47 -19.18 3.39 -24.32
N ASN A 48 -20.11 2.43 -24.29
CA ASN A 48 -20.80 2.01 -23.07
C ASN A 48 -21.31 0.56 -23.18
N PHE A 49 -20.78 -0.32 -22.33
CA PHE A 49 -21.12 -1.75 -22.26
C PHE A 49 -22.59 -2.06 -21.91
N ASN A 50 -23.33 -1.07 -21.42
CA ASN A 50 -24.75 -1.21 -21.11
C ASN A 50 -25.64 -1.07 -22.34
N HIS A 51 -25.18 -0.39 -23.39
CA HIS A 51 -25.94 -0.30 -24.62
C HIS A 51 -25.85 -1.63 -25.37
N ARG A 52 -27.02 -2.24 -25.60
CA ARG A 52 -27.19 -3.44 -26.43
C ARG A 52 -27.95 -3.04 -27.67
N ILE A 53 -27.34 -3.26 -28.83
CA ILE A 53 -27.77 -2.66 -30.09
C ILE A 53 -27.76 -3.74 -31.15
N PRO A 54 -28.73 -3.78 -32.08
CA PRO A 54 -28.65 -4.67 -33.23
C PRO A 54 -27.36 -4.40 -34.01
N GLU A 55 -26.68 -5.47 -34.45
CA GLU A 55 -25.41 -5.36 -35.19
C GLU A 55 -25.50 -4.44 -36.42
N SER A 56 -26.64 -4.50 -37.14
CA SER A 56 -26.91 -3.65 -38.30
C SER A 56 -26.98 -2.15 -37.98
N GLU A 57 -27.35 -1.79 -36.75
CA GLU A 57 -27.56 -0.39 -36.33
C GLU A 57 -26.36 0.19 -35.57
N LEU A 58 -25.33 -0.61 -35.29
CA LEU A 58 -24.18 -0.19 -34.49
C LEU A 58 -23.48 1.04 -35.07
N GLN A 59 -23.30 1.09 -36.40
CA GLN A 59 -22.67 2.22 -37.07
C GLN A 59 -23.47 3.52 -36.90
N TYR A 60 -24.80 3.44 -37.02
CA TYR A 60 -25.67 4.58 -36.82
C TYR A 60 -25.66 5.01 -35.35
N HIS A 61 -25.71 4.05 -34.41
CA HIS A 61 -25.59 4.34 -32.99
C HIS A 61 -24.31 5.11 -32.66
N HIS A 62 -23.16 4.75 -33.24
CA HIS A 62 -21.91 5.48 -32.99
C HIS A 62 -21.98 6.96 -33.38
N GLN A 63 -22.85 7.36 -34.31
CA GLN A 63 -23.04 8.76 -34.67
C GLN A 63 -23.88 9.53 -33.65
N ILE A 64 -24.84 8.85 -33.00
CA ILE A 64 -25.84 9.48 -32.11
C ILE A 64 -25.67 9.11 -30.63
N CYS A 65 -24.66 8.31 -30.28
CA CYS A 65 -24.50 7.77 -28.94
C CYS A 65 -24.35 8.89 -27.90
N PRO A 66 -25.15 8.91 -26.82
CA PRO A 66 -25.07 9.95 -25.80
C PRO A 66 -23.75 9.92 -25.03
N ASP A 67 -23.13 8.74 -24.92
CA ASP A 67 -21.86 8.55 -24.20
C ASP A 67 -20.62 8.87 -25.04
N ARG A 68 -20.75 8.92 -26.37
CA ARG A 68 -19.65 9.31 -27.27
C ARG A 68 -19.10 10.69 -26.93
N ARG A 69 -19.98 11.66 -26.70
CA ARG A 69 -19.62 13.04 -26.36
C ARG A 69 -18.76 13.13 -25.10
N LYS A 70 -18.94 12.23 -24.12
CA LYS A 70 -18.15 12.22 -22.88
C LYS A 70 -16.68 11.90 -23.15
N LEU A 71 -16.42 10.98 -24.08
CA LEU A 71 -15.07 10.60 -24.48
C LEU A 71 -14.41 11.67 -25.35
N GLU A 72 -15.16 12.23 -26.32
CA GLU A 72 -14.64 13.30 -27.19
C GLU A 72 -14.24 14.55 -26.39
N ILE A 73 -15.01 14.93 -25.37
CA ILE A 73 -14.66 16.06 -24.49
C ILE A 73 -13.35 15.82 -23.74
N ALA A 74 -13.07 14.57 -23.32
CA ALA A 74 -11.85 14.24 -22.61
C ALA A 74 -10.63 14.34 -23.55
N VAL A 75 -10.73 13.77 -24.75
CA VAL A 75 -9.63 13.78 -25.75
C VAL A 75 -9.29 15.19 -26.20
N VAL A 76 -10.28 16.03 -26.53
CA VAL A 76 -10.04 17.43 -26.97
C VAL A 76 -9.38 18.28 -25.88
N LYS A 77 -9.57 17.93 -24.60
CA LYS A 77 -8.91 18.63 -23.50
C LYS A 77 -7.44 18.24 -23.36
N ASP A 78 -7.08 16.99 -23.64
CA ASP A 78 -5.70 16.50 -23.52
C ASP A 78 -4.73 17.15 -24.51
N ASP A 79 -5.20 17.56 -25.70
CA ASP A 79 -4.38 18.29 -26.68
C ASP A 79 -3.91 19.69 -26.19
N GLN A 80 -4.49 20.19 -25.09
CA GLN A 80 -4.19 21.48 -24.47
C GLN A 80 -3.56 21.35 -23.08
N VAL A 81 -3.31 20.12 -22.59
CA VAL A 81 -2.64 19.93 -21.31
C VAL A 81 -1.14 19.96 -21.58
N ASP A 82 -0.46 20.98 -21.07
CA ASP A 82 0.99 20.93 -20.89
C ASP A 82 1.33 19.56 -20.27
N LEU A 83 1.98 18.70 -21.05
CA LEU A 83 2.31 17.31 -20.67
C LEU A 83 3.08 17.22 -19.34
N ASN A 84 3.61 18.35 -18.87
CA ASN A 84 4.18 18.54 -17.55
C ASN A 84 3.42 19.59 -16.73
N LYS A 85 2.22 19.24 -16.26
CA LYS A 85 1.52 20.00 -15.19
C LYS A 85 2.40 20.21 -13.94
N PHE A 86 3.39 19.33 -13.76
CA PHE A 86 4.44 19.43 -12.76
C PHE A 86 5.79 19.20 -13.45
N PRO A 87 6.56 20.27 -13.78
CA PRO A 87 7.88 20.09 -14.33
C PRO A 87 8.73 19.32 -13.31
N ILE A 88 9.36 18.23 -13.75
CA ILE A 88 10.32 17.50 -12.93
C ILE A 88 11.55 18.41 -12.79
N ILE A 89 11.67 19.10 -11.66
CA ILE A 89 12.85 19.88 -11.34
C ILE A 89 13.94 18.87 -10.98
N ASN A 90 14.93 18.72 -11.86
CA ASN A 90 16.10 17.88 -11.59
C ASN A 90 16.96 18.59 -10.54
N HIS A 91 16.69 18.31 -9.26
CA HIS A 91 17.54 18.75 -8.16
C HIS A 91 18.80 17.90 -8.15
N ASN A 92 19.93 18.49 -8.50
CA ASN A 92 21.24 17.89 -8.31
C ASN A 92 21.58 17.88 -6.80
N VAL A 93 20.99 16.94 -6.07
CA VAL A 93 21.30 16.69 -4.65
C VAL A 93 22.57 15.84 -4.63
N PRO A 94 23.69 16.33 -4.09
CA PRO A 94 24.87 15.50 -3.88
C PRO A 94 24.49 14.41 -2.88
N THR A 95 24.29 13.19 -3.35
CA THR A 95 24.09 12.02 -2.50
C THR A 95 25.44 11.35 -2.30
N GLU A 96 25.97 11.45 -1.09
CA GLU A 96 27.20 10.75 -0.68
C GLU A 96 26.99 9.23 -0.61
N GLU A 97 25.73 8.79 -0.45
CA GLU A 97 25.33 7.38 -0.39
C GLU A 97 24.22 7.12 -1.42
N CYS A 98 24.52 6.30 -2.43
CA CYS A 98 23.53 5.78 -3.36
C CYS A 98 23.27 4.32 -3.02
N TRP A 99 22.00 3.92 -2.95
CA TRP A 99 21.60 2.51 -2.78
C TRP A 99 22.17 1.60 -3.87
N ASP A 100 22.56 2.16 -5.02
CA ASP A 100 23.21 1.43 -6.13
C ASP A 100 24.72 1.19 -5.91
N ASN A 101 25.35 1.88 -4.95
CA ASN A 101 26.78 1.72 -4.63
C ASN A 101 27.03 0.62 -3.59
N GLU A 102 25.98 0.10 -2.94
CA GLU A 102 26.11 -0.98 -1.97
C GLU A 102 26.14 -2.34 -2.69
N ASN A 103 27.32 -2.94 -2.81
CA ASN A 103 27.47 -4.30 -3.33
C ASN A 103 27.08 -5.34 -2.26
N VAL A 104 25.80 -5.37 -1.87
CA VAL A 104 25.24 -6.36 -0.96
C VAL A 104 24.67 -7.50 -1.79
N ALA A 105 24.89 -8.74 -1.35
CA ALA A 105 24.27 -9.90 -1.99
C ALA A 105 22.74 -9.79 -1.96
N SER A 106 22.08 -10.18 -3.04
CA SER A 106 20.62 -10.22 -3.10
C SER A 106 20.06 -11.14 -2.02
N TYR A 107 18.94 -10.73 -1.42
CA TYR A 107 18.24 -11.52 -0.43
C TYR A 107 17.76 -12.86 -1.04
N ASP A 108 18.25 -13.98 -0.49
CA ASP A 108 17.79 -15.32 -0.85
C ASP A 108 16.70 -15.78 0.15
N PRO A 109 15.43 -15.82 -0.27
CA PRO A 109 14.34 -16.22 0.61
C PRO A 109 14.46 -17.68 1.05
N GLU A 110 15.04 -18.57 0.24
CA GLU A 110 15.16 -19.99 0.60
C GLU A 110 16.19 -20.21 1.70
N LYS A 111 17.31 -19.47 1.65
CA LYS A 111 18.30 -19.46 2.72
C LYS A 111 17.69 -18.91 4.01
N TYR A 112 16.99 -17.78 3.93
CA TYR A 112 16.32 -17.20 5.10
C TYR A 112 15.29 -18.15 5.72
N CYS A 113 14.49 -18.84 4.90
CA CYS A 113 13.52 -19.82 5.38
C CYS A 113 14.17 -21.07 6.01
N ARG A 114 15.38 -21.44 5.58
CA ARG A 114 16.15 -22.56 6.16
C ARG A 114 16.72 -22.23 7.53
N ASP A 115 17.19 -21.00 7.69
CA ASP A 115 17.93 -20.58 8.88
C ASP A 115 17.01 -20.08 10.01
N ASN A 116 15.77 -19.72 9.69
CA ASN A 116 14.79 -19.22 10.64
C ASN A 116 13.69 -20.23 11.00
N GLU A 117 12.92 -19.89 12.03
CA GLU A 117 11.78 -20.67 12.55
C GLU A 117 10.54 -20.53 11.65
N ILE A 118 10.72 -20.77 10.36
CA ILE A 118 9.68 -20.69 9.33
C ILE A 118 9.24 -22.10 8.98
N ILE A 119 7.94 -22.38 9.06
CA ILE A 119 7.37 -23.67 8.70
C ILE A 119 7.30 -23.78 7.19
N ARG A 120 8.00 -24.77 6.62
CA ARG A 120 7.99 -25.07 5.18
C ARG A 120 7.06 -26.24 4.88
N ARG A 121 6.63 -26.35 3.62
CA ARG A 121 5.79 -27.47 3.14
C ARG A 121 6.40 -28.12 1.89
N LYS A 122 6.20 -29.43 1.75
CA LYS A 122 6.58 -30.21 0.58
C LYS A 122 5.33 -30.60 -0.20
N ASP A 123 5.11 -29.90 -1.30
CA ASP A 123 3.97 -30.12 -2.19
C ASP A 123 4.30 -31.23 -3.21
N VAL A 124 3.26 -31.86 -3.79
CA VAL A 124 3.39 -32.85 -4.88
C VAL A 124 4.36 -34.02 -4.57
N ALA A 125 4.26 -34.59 -3.37
CA ALA A 125 5.05 -35.76 -2.96
C ALA A 125 4.16 -36.84 -2.32
N SER A 126 4.67 -38.07 -2.29
CA SER A 126 3.98 -39.20 -1.66
C SER A 126 3.67 -38.91 -0.17
N ALA A 127 2.63 -39.57 0.36
CA ALA A 127 2.23 -39.37 1.76
C ALA A 127 3.37 -39.69 2.75
N ALA A 128 4.21 -40.68 2.46
CA ALA A 128 5.37 -41.05 3.26
C ALA A 128 6.43 -39.94 3.27
N GLN A 129 6.81 -39.42 2.09
CA GLN A 129 7.78 -38.34 1.96
C GLN A 129 7.32 -37.05 2.64
N ARG A 130 6.01 -36.73 2.56
CA ARG A 130 5.45 -35.57 3.28
C ARG A 130 5.46 -35.75 4.80
N ARG A 131 5.29 -36.98 5.30
CA ARG A 131 5.41 -37.28 6.75
C ARG A 131 6.86 -37.15 7.22
N GLN A 132 7.82 -37.69 6.46
CA GLN A 132 9.26 -37.56 6.73
C GLN A 132 9.68 -36.09 6.77
N PHE A 133 9.28 -35.31 5.76
CA PHE A 133 9.58 -33.88 5.70
C PHE A 133 9.04 -33.11 6.91
N ARG A 134 7.82 -33.43 7.39
CA ARG A 134 7.28 -32.81 8.62
C ARG A 134 8.07 -33.18 9.87
N LEU A 135 8.61 -34.40 9.94
CA LEU A 135 9.43 -34.84 11.07
C LEU A 135 10.80 -34.13 11.06
N GLU A 136 11.41 -34.03 9.89
CA GLU A 136 12.67 -33.30 9.67
C GLU A 136 12.51 -31.81 9.98
N GLU A 137 11.43 -31.18 9.53
CA GLU A 137 11.17 -29.76 9.83
C GLU A 137 10.99 -29.50 11.32
N ARG A 138 10.35 -30.41 12.08
CA ARG A 138 10.27 -30.29 13.55
C ARG A 138 11.65 -30.30 14.19
N LYS A 139 12.48 -31.29 13.83
CA LYS A 139 13.86 -31.38 14.33
C LYS A 139 14.67 -30.13 13.98
N ARG A 140 14.56 -29.65 12.74
CA ARG A 140 15.23 -28.43 12.29
C ARG A 140 14.81 -27.22 13.11
N ILE A 141 13.53 -27.03 13.35
CA ILE A 141 13.02 -25.89 14.14
C ILE A 141 13.55 -25.97 15.57
N ASP A 142 13.54 -27.16 16.19
CA ASP A 142 14.11 -27.36 17.53
C ASP A 142 15.62 -27.01 17.55
N ASP A 143 16.38 -27.40 16.52
CA ASP A 143 17.80 -27.08 16.37
C ASP A 143 18.06 -25.58 16.14
N VAL A 144 17.23 -24.92 15.33
CA VAL A 144 17.31 -23.47 15.10
C VAL A 144 17.02 -22.72 16.40
N ARG A 145 15.96 -23.11 17.11
CA ARG A 145 15.57 -22.50 18.37
C ARG A 145 16.68 -22.64 19.41
N ARG A 146 17.25 -23.84 19.58
CA ARG A 146 18.40 -24.07 20.47
C ARG A 146 19.60 -23.19 20.11
N ARG A 147 19.94 -23.07 18.82
CA ARG A 147 21.04 -22.22 18.36
C ARG A 147 20.79 -20.73 18.69
N LYS A 148 19.57 -20.24 18.46
CA LYS A 148 19.19 -18.86 18.78
C LYS A 148 19.25 -18.59 20.29
N GLU A 149 18.76 -19.52 21.10
CA GLU A 149 18.83 -19.44 22.57
C GLU A 149 20.29 -19.38 23.05
N MET A 150 21.18 -20.21 22.49
CA MET A 150 22.62 -20.19 22.80
C MET A 150 23.30 -18.88 22.38
N GLU A 151 23.00 -18.39 21.17
CA GLU A 151 23.55 -17.14 20.66
C GLU A 151 23.08 -15.93 21.48
N GLU A 152 21.82 -15.93 21.89
CA GLU A 152 21.25 -14.91 22.77
C GLU A 152 21.87 -14.95 24.17
N ALA A 153 22.04 -16.13 24.76
CA ALA A 153 22.74 -16.28 26.04
C ALA A 153 24.16 -15.71 25.96
N ARG A 154 24.93 -16.08 24.92
CA ARG A 154 26.28 -15.53 24.68
C ARG A 154 26.27 -14.01 24.50
N ARG A 155 25.31 -13.46 23.76
CA ARG A 155 25.16 -12.00 23.57
C ARG A 155 24.90 -11.30 24.90
N ASN A 156 24.04 -11.89 25.74
CA ASN A 156 23.72 -11.35 27.07
C ASN A 156 24.92 -11.42 28.02
N GLU A 157 25.71 -12.49 27.98
CA GLU A 157 26.97 -12.60 28.74
C GLU A 157 27.99 -11.53 28.33
N ILE A 158 28.16 -11.30 27.02
CA ILE A 158 29.06 -10.24 26.51
C ILE A 158 28.55 -8.86 26.95
N ALA A 159 27.24 -8.61 26.88
CA ALA A 159 26.62 -7.36 27.32
C ALA A 159 26.79 -7.13 28.83
N ALA A 160 26.57 -8.16 29.65
CA ALA A 160 26.78 -8.11 31.10
C ALA A 160 28.25 -7.83 31.44
N THR A 161 29.19 -8.48 30.73
CA THR A 161 30.64 -8.24 30.90
C THR A 161 31.02 -6.81 30.55
N ARG A 162 30.47 -6.26 29.46
CA ARG A 162 30.67 -4.85 29.06
C ARG A 162 30.10 -3.88 30.09
N GLN A 163 28.92 -4.15 30.64
CA GLN A 163 28.32 -3.34 31.71
C GLN A 163 29.14 -3.39 33.00
N ALA A 164 29.65 -4.56 33.39
CA ALA A 164 30.54 -4.71 34.55
C ALA A 164 31.87 -3.95 34.37
N ALA A 165 32.45 -3.99 33.16
CA ALA A 165 33.67 -3.23 32.83
C ALA A 165 33.42 -1.70 32.84
N PHE A 166 32.29 -1.24 32.30
CA PHE A 166 31.89 0.17 32.33
C PHE A 166 31.53 0.66 33.75
N GLY A 167 31.06 -0.23 34.63
CA GLY A 167 30.87 0.07 36.05
C GLY A 167 32.17 0.17 36.86
N ALA A 168 33.28 -0.41 36.36
CA ALA A 168 34.59 -0.43 37.03
C ALA A 168 35.53 0.70 36.57
N GLN A 169 35.39 1.19 35.35
CA GLN A 169 36.17 2.31 34.80
C GLN A 169 35.23 3.47 34.49
N ASN A 170 35.38 4.57 35.25
CA ASN A 170 34.60 5.82 35.20
C ASN A 170 33.22 5.79 35.89
N ARG A 171 33.24 5.85 37.23
CA ARG A 171 32.43 6.90 37.87
C ARG A 171 33.11 8.25 37.63
N ILE A 172 33.05 8.76 36.41
CA ILE A 172 33.09 10.21 36.27
C ILE A 172 31.75 10.62 36.88
N ASN A 173 31.77 11.05 38.14
CA ASN A 173 30.65 11.80 38.69
C ASN A 173 30.56 13.02 37.78
N LEU A 174 29.64 12.98 36.81
CA LEU A 174 29.22 14.20 36.17
C LEU A 174 28.73 15.06 37.35
N PRO A 175 29.37 16.20 37.64
CA PRO A 175 28.98 16.99 38.80
C PRO A 175 27.49 17.27 38.67
N ASP A 176 26.76 17.19 39.78
CA ASP A 176 25.36 17.58 39.80
C ASP A 176 25.29 18.96 39.15
N LEU A 177 24.61 19.02 38.00
CA LEU A 177 24.28 20.29 37.39
C LEU A 177 23.37 20.96 38.40
N GLU A 178 23.96 21.83 39.23
CA GLU A 178 23.19 22.81 39.97
C GLU A 178 22.30 23.46 38.93
N ALA A 179 20.99 23.30 39.10
CA ALA A 179 20.01 24.02 38.33
C ALA A 179 20.20 25.50 38.67
N THR A 180 21.19 26.14 38.05
CA THR A 180 21.37 27.57 38.06
C THR A 180 20.19 28.11 37.26
N GLY A 181 19.09 28.37 37.97
CA GLY A 181 18.03 29.24 37.54
C GLY A 181 18.62 30.62 37.30
N CYS A 182 19.22 30.82 36.13
CA CYS A 182 19.53 32.12 35.59
C CYS A 182 19.36 32.04 34.08
N ILE A 183 18.13 32.33 33.65
CA ILE A 183 17.75 32.58 32.28
C ILE A 183 18.55 33.80 31.82
N LYS A 184 19.40 33.68 30.80
CA LYS A 184 19.93 34.87 30.12
C LYS A 184 18.82 35.41 29.22
N GLU A 185 18.47 36.67 29.42
CA GLU A 185 17.33 37.41 28.83
C GLU A 185 17.41 37.65 27.30
N GLU A 186 17.91 36.70 26.52
CA GLU A 186 17.94 36.81 25.05
C GLU A 186 17.53 35.50 24.38
N THR A 187 16.42 34.91 24.80
CA THR A 187 15.72 33.89 24.00
C THR A 187 14.80 34.59 23.00
N PRO A 188 14.96 34.40 21.68
CA PRO A 188 14.04 34.94 20.68
C PRO A 188 12.60 34.55 21.00
N GLN A 189 11.64 35.48 20.89
CA GLN A 189 10.23 35.29 21.29
C GLN A 189 9.55 34.02 20.74
N ARG A 190 10.04 33.50 19.61
CA ARG A 190 9.57 32.25 19.01
C ARG A 190 9.86 31.01 19.88
N VAL A 191 10.93 31.04 20.68
CA VAL A 191 11.37 29.94 21.55
C VAL A 191 10.70 30.02 22.92
N ALA A 192 10.42 31.23 23.43
CA ALA A 192 9.71 31.44 24.69
C ALA A 192 8.30 30.82 24.69
N GLY A 193 7.55 31.01 23.60
CA GLY A 193 6.20 30.42 23.47
C GLY A 193 6.17 28.90 23.37
N ILE A 194 7.28 28.26 22.96
CA ILE A 194 7.42 26.80 22.89
C ILE A 194 7.73 26.23 24.27
N LEU A 195 8.54 26.93 25.07
CA LEU A 195 8.93 26.52 26.42
C LEU A 195 7.76 26.58 27.41
N ASP A 196 6.96 27.64 27.37
CA ASP A 196 5.73 27.75 28.18
C ASP A 196 4.75 26.62 27.88
N TRP A 197 4.66 26.20 26.61
CA TRP A 197 3.75 25.13 26.18
C TRP A 197 4.19 23.75 26.68
N ILE A 198 5.50 23.47 26.66
CA ILE A 198 6.08 22.24 27.20
C ILE A 198 5.83 22.17 28.72
N GLN A 199 5.95 23.30 29.41
CA GLN A 199 5.76 23.39 30.86
C GLN A 199 4.28 23.26 31.27
N MET A 200 3.34 23.69 30.42
CA MET A 200 1.89 23.57 30.67
C MET A 200 1.28 22.22 30.26
N GLY A 201 2.07 21.29 29.70
CA GLY A 201 1.72 19.88 29.56
C GLY A 201 0.29 19.59 29.07
N ALA A 202 -0.06 19.93 27.83
CA ALA A 202 -1.41 19.66 27.31
C ALA A 202 -1.48 19.09 25.88
N LYS A 203 -2.13 17.92 25.82
CA LYS A 203 -2.47 17.02 24.70
C LYS A 203 -3.25 17.64 23.53
N ARG A 204 -2.74 18.62 22.78
CA ARG A 204 -3.29 18.97 21.44
C ARG A 204 -2.19 19.32 20.43
N PRO A 205 -2.21 18.78 19.19
CA PRO A 205 -1.25 19.15 18.16
C PRO A 205 -1.50 20.57 17.65
N VAL A 206 -0.42 21.35 17.50
CA VAL A 206 -0.46 22.70 16.91
C VAL A 206 -0.41 22.59 15.39
N ILE A 207 -1.43 23.10 14.70
CA ILE A 207 -1.40 23.32 13.25
C ILE A 207 -0.84 24.73 13.02
N PRO A 208 0.35 24.89 12.41
CA PRO A 208 0.91 26.21 12.15
C PRO A 208 0.03 26.95 11.13
N LYS A 209 -0.31 28.20 11.43
CA LYS A 209 -0.97 29.08 10.46
C LYS A 209 0.07 29.51 9.42
N LYS A 210 -0.31 29.45 8.14
CA LYS A 210 0.45 30.03 7.03
C LYS A 210 0.60 31.54 7.20
#